data_AF-A0A1Y2IJR1-F1
#
_entry.id   AF-A0A1Y2IJR1-F1
#
_cell.length_a   1.000
_cell.length_b   1.000
_cell.length_c   1.000
_cell.angle_alpha   90.00
_cell.angle_beta   90.00
_cell.angle_gamma   90.00
#
_symmetry.space_group_name_H-M   'P 1'
#
loop_
_entity.id
_entity.type
_entity.pdbx_description
1 polymer ?
#
loop_
_entity_poly.entity_id
_entity_poly.type
_entity_poly.pdbx_seq_one_letter_code
_entity_poly.pdbx_strand_id
1 'polypeptide(L)'
;MSSIFLLPETSVTRSIALLSVKELSNVVVSLSGALDKDVEMLRETLQLPRDSARWTIALAARLSCHERVFQECIRTEVEFHREALYAMYCGDESSNGDLLHDMSAAVVGVHQSFARLNALFDGYAPHLDAAERAQIQDAHPALLREFKMLQTDDSAIQHDFTEWRGCFRVFLGDQTLDVYDTLLQTRRFSDPRLFFHELASPFQLLTEYLKKRQEIREKCVEMCDNDISSLLSRSGDCIPTAELRSQLRRYEDLGQLVLAGSVRQSEAIRSIEMLVQDANLHASVLFAAPDDRISLEKMHDTFRRYDDLRVMCSRVVERSAQLLDAMAPHIVTLEKARDWL
;
A
#
# COMPACT_ATOMS: atom_id res chain seq x y z
N MET A 1 -13.45 31.73 23.36
CA MET A 1 -12.09 32.28 23.19
C MET A 1 -12.03 33.60 23.93
N SER A 2 -11.11 33.72 24.88
CA SER A 2 -10.91 34.92 25.70
C SER A 2 -10.26 36.02 24.86
N SER A 3 -10.78 37.25 24.96
CA SER A 3 -10.29 38.46 24.28
C SER A 3 -8.75 38.53 24.31
N ILE A 4 -8.12 38.54 23.13
CA ILE A 4 -6.65 38.60 22.96
C ILE A 4 -6.07 39.92 23.51
N PHE A 5 -6.91 40.91 23.79
CA PHE A 5 -6.49 42.20 24.33
C PHE A 5 -7.10 42.46 25.71
N LEU A 6 -6.24 42.52 26.73
CA LEU A 6 -6.55 43.16 28.02
C LEU A 6 -6.52 44.68 27.81
N LEU A 7 -7.60 45.23 27.25
CA LEU A 7 -7.71 46.68 27.07
C LEU A 7 -8.07 47.36 28.42
N PRO A 8 -7.45 48.51 28.76
CA PRO A 8 -7.77 49.29 29.96
C PRO A 8 -9.26 49.64 30.03
N GLU A 9 -9.83 49.80 31.22
CA GLU A 9 -11.29 49.97 31.38
C GLU A 9 -11.86 51.25 30.74
N THR A 10 -11.07 52.32 30.61
CA THR A 10 -11.58 53.65 30.25
C THR A 10 -11.17 54.12 28.85
N SER A 11 -9.89 54.13 28.52
CA SER A 11 -9.40 54.55 27.21
C SER A 11 -8.05 53.95 26.83
N VAL A 12 -7.72 54.00 25.54
CA VAL A 12 -6.49 53.46 24.96
C VAL A 12 -5.86 54.51 24.05
N THR A 13 -4.54 54.56 23.97
CA THR A 13 -3.86 55.48 23.06
C THR A 13 -4.14 55.11 21.59
N ARG A 14 -4.16 56.12 20.72
CA ARG A 14 -4.38 55.95 19.27
C ARG A 14 -3.40 54.96 18.65
N SER A 15 -2.14 54.96 19.08
CA SER A 15 -1.12 54.04 18.58
C SER A 15 -1.48 52.58 18.86
N ILE A 16 -1.96 52.26 20.06
CA ILE A 16 -2.38 50.91 20.42
C ILE A 16 -3.63 50.52 19.63
N ALA A 17 -4.61 51.41 19.49
CA ALA A 17 -5.81 51.12 18.70
C ALA A 17 -5.51 50.82 17.23
N LEU A 18 -4.65 51.62 16.60
CA LEU A 18 -4.18 51.40 15.23
C LEU A 18 -3.46 50.06 15.08
N LEU A 19 -2.61 49.71 16.06
CA LEU A 19 -1.90 48.44 16.07
C LEU A 19 -2.88 47.26 16.21
N SER A 20 -3.84 47.32 17.14
CA SER A 20 -4.84 46.27 17.33
C SER A 20 -5.70 46.02 16.08
N VAL A 21 -6.13 47.08 15.39
CA VAL A 21 -6.89 46.98 14.13
C VAL A 21 -6.05 46.29 13.05
N LYS A 22 -4.80 46.72 12.87
CA LYS A 22 -3.88 46.11 11.89
C LYS A 22 -3.60 44.65 12.20
N GLU A 23 -3.31 44.32 13.46
CA GLU A 23 -3.03 42.94 13.88
C GLU A 23 -4.23 42.02 13.63
N LEU A 24 -5.44 42.41 14.03
CA LEU A 24 -6.62 41.57 13.78
C LEU A 24 -6.95 41.45 12.29
N SER A 25 -6.78 42.52 11.50
CA SER A 25 -6.91 42.45 10.05
C SER A 25 -5.92 41.46 9.44
N ASN A 26 -4.64 41.52 9.84
CA ASN A 26 -3.59 40.60 9.41
C ASN A 26 -3.92 39.15 9.80
N VAL A 27 -4.47 38.91 10.98
CA VAL A 27 -4.91 37.57 11.40
C VAL A 27 -5.97 37.02 10.46
N VAL A 28 -7.00 37.79 10.11
CA VAL A 28 -8.06 37.35 9.18
C VAL A 28 -7.49 37.04 7.79
N VAL A 29 -6.61 37.90 7.27
CA VAL A 29 -5.95 37.71 5.97
C VAL A 29 -5.05 36.48 5.98
N SER A 30 -4.25 36.30 7.03
CA SER A 30 -3.34 35.15 7.21
C SER A 30 -4.09 33.83 7.31
N LEU A 31 -5.16 33.77 8.13
CA LEU A 31 -6.01 32.58 8.23
C LEU A 31 -6.65 32.21 6.89
N SER A 32 -7.11 33.22 6.14
CA SER A 32 -7.68 32.99 4.81
C SER A 32 -6.63 32.46 3.84
N GLY A 33 -5.41 33.02 3.87
CA GLY A 33 -4.29 32.57 3.04
C GLY A 33 -3.82 31.15 3.37
N ALA A 34 -3.79 30.77 4.65
CA ALA A 34 -3.45 29.41 5.06
C ALA A 34 -4.44 28.37 4.51
N LEU A 35 -5.75 28.63 4.62
CA LEU A 35 -6.78 27.72 4.10
C LEU A 35 -6.79 27.67 2.57
N ASP A 36 -6.51 28.78 1.88
CA ASP A 36 -6.40 28.77 0.41
C ASP A 36 -5.16 27.98 -0.05
N LYS A 37 -4.07 28.04 0.72
CA LYS A 37 -2.86 27.26 0.44
C LYS A 37 -3.14 25.76 0.46
N ASP A 38 -3.98 25.26 1.36
CA ASP A 38 -4.35 23.83 1.38
C ASP A 38 -5.06 23.41 0.10
N VAL A 39 -5.96 24.25 -0.42
CA VAL A 39 -6.65 24.00 -1.69
C VAL A 39 -5.67 24.06 -2.87
N GLU A 40 -4.72 24.99 -2.82
CA GLU A 40 -3.68 25.11 -3.85
C GLU A 40 -2.71 23.93 -3.84
N MET A 41 -2.31 23.44 -2.67
CA MET A 41 -1.52 22.21 -2.54
C MET A 41 -2.24 21.00 -3.11
N LEU A 42 -3.56 20.88 -2.88
CA LEU A 42 -4.38 19.84 -3.51
C LEU A 42 -4.37 19.99 -5.05
N ARG A 43 -4.54 21.23 -5.55
CA ARG A 43 -4.49 21.53 -7.00
C ARG A 43 -3.16 21.11 -7.62
N GLU A 44 -2.05 21.41 -6.96
CA GLU A 44 -0.71 21.04 -7.41
C GLU A 44 -0.47 19.54 -7.37
N THR A 45 -0.78 18.89 -6.24
CA THR A 45 -0.62 17.45 -6.03
C THR A 45 -1.41 16.65 -7.06
N LEU A 46 -2.65 17.06 -7.33
CA LEU A 46 -3.52 16.44 -8.30
C LEU A 46 -3.37 17.02 -9.71
N GLN A 47 -2.39 17.91 -9.95
CA GLN A 47 -2.13 18.54 -11.25
C GLN A 47 -3.41 19.05 -11.93
N LEU A 48 -4.25 19.77 -11.18
CA LEU A 48 -5.53 20.28 -11.65
C LEU A 48 -5.32 21.58 -12.44
N PRO A 49 -6.21 21.87 -13.43
CA PRO A 49 -6.21 23.15 -14.13
C PRO A 49 -6.27 24.36 -13.19
N ARG A 50 -5.82 25.52 -13.64
CA ARG A 50 -5.98 26.78 -12.86
C ARG A 50 -7.43 27.20 -12.70
N ASP A 51 -8.27 26.87 -13.68
CA ASP A 51 -9.70 27.13 -13.65
C ASP A 51 -10.43 26.07 -12.82
N SER A 52 -11.00 26.49 -11.68
CA SER A 52 -11.68 25.59 -10.74
C SER A 52 -12.96 24.97 -11.30
N ALA A 53 -13.60 25.62 -12.27
CA ALA A 53 -14.78 25.08 -12.95
C ALA A 53 -14.46 23.78 -13.71
N ARG A 54 -13.17 23.51 -13.99
CA ARG A 54 -12.71 22.34 -14.74
C ARG A 54 -12.17 21.22 -13.87
N TRP A 55 -12.02 21.40 -12.56
CA TRP A 55 -11.37 20.43 -11.67
C TRP A 55 -12.06 19.06 -11.70
N THR A 56 -13.37 19.03 -11.50
CA THR A 56 -14.17 17.79 -11.50
C THR A 56 -14.03 17.03 -12.81
N ILE A 57 -14.22 17.71 -13.94
CA ILE A 57 -14.18 17.09 -15.27
C ILE A 57 -12.77 16.56 -15.57
N ALA A 58 -11.74 17.37 -15.30
CA ALA A 58 -10.36 17.00 -15.59
C ALA A 58 -9.90 15.80 -14.76
N LEU A 59 -10.22 15.77 -13.46
CA LEU A 59 -9.83 14.67 -12.58
C LEU A 59 -10.62 13.40 -12.92
N ALA A 60 -11.94 13.49 -13.10
CA ALA A 60 -12.79 12.35 -13.46
C ALA A 60 -12.35 11.70 -14.78
N ALA A 61 -12.05 12.51 -15.81
CA ALA A 61 -11.56 12.01 -17.09
C ALA A 61 -10.20 11.30 -16.94
N ARG A 62 -9.30 11.82 -16.11
CA ARG A 62 -7.98 11.21 -15.88
C ARG A 62 -8.09 9.87 -15.15
N LEU A 63 -8.85 9.82 -14.06
CA LEU A 63 -9.04 8.59 -13.29
C LEU A 63 -9.73 7.50 -14.13
N SER A 64 -10.77 7.87 -14.88
CA SER A 64 -11.43 6.95 -15.82
C SER A 64 -10.49 6.48 -16.94
N CYS A 65 -9.65 7.37 -17.48
CA CYS A 65 -8.68 6.99 -18.50
C CYS A 65 -7.68 5.96 -17.98
N HIS A 66 -7.15 6.16 -16.77
CA HIS A 66 -6.22 5.20 -16.15
C HIS A 66 -6.87 3.83 -15.94
N GLU A 67 -8.09 3.80 -15.40
CA GLU A 67 -8.83 2.55 -15.21
C GLU A 67 -9.11 1.86 -16.55
N ARG A 68 -9.48 2.60 -17.61
CA ARG A 68 -9.71 2.03 -18.93
C ARG A 68 -8.44 1.45 -19.55
N VAL A 69 -7.33 2.18 -19.49
CA VAL A 69 -6.03 1.68 -19.97
C VAL A 69 -5.64 0.41 -19.23
N PHE A 70 -5.83 0.39 -17.90
CA PHE A 70 -5.62 -0.80 -17.09
C PHE A 70 -6.48 -1.98 -17.59
N GLN A 71 -7.79 -1.78 -17.77
CA GLN A 71 -8.71 -2.83 -18.23
C GLN A 71 -8.34 -3.36 -19.63
N GLU A 72 -7.94 -2.48 -20.54
CA GLU A 72 -7.53 -2.86 -21.90
C GLU A 72 -6.22 -3.65 -21.90
N CYS A 73 -5.23 -3.27 -21.09
CA CYS A 73 -3.92 -3.93 -21.05
C CYS A 73 -3.93 -5.22 -20.24
N ILE A 74 -4.60 -5.23 -19.09
CA ILE A 74 -4.42 -6.29 -18.09
C ILE A 74 -4.88 -7.66 -18.59
N ARG A 75 -5.91 -7.70 -19.44
CA ARG A 75 -6.38 -8.95 -20.05
C ARG A 75 -5.28 -9.63 -20.85
N THR A 76 -4.66 -8.90 -21.77
CA THR A 76 -3.58 -9.43 -22.61
C THR A 76 -2.37 -9.83 -21.78
N GLU A 77 -2.04 -9.07 -20.74
CA GLU A 77 -0.94 -9.44 -19.84
C GLU A 77 -1.26 -10.73 -19.07
N VAL A 78 -2.48 -10.90 -18.54
CA VAL A 78 -2.90 -12.13 -17.83
C VAL A 78 -2.85 -13.33 -18.76
N GLU A 79 -3.36 -13.19 -19.99
CA GLU A 79 -3.31 -14.23 -21.03
C GLU A 79 -1.84 -14.63 -21.33
N PHE A 80 -0.97 -13.65 -21.56
CA PHE A 80 0.46 -13.89 -21.81
C PHE A 80 1.16 -14.59 -20.63
N HIS A 81 0.97 -14.10 -19.40
CA HIS A 81 1.58 -14.72 -18.21
C HIS A 81 1.04 -16.12 -17.96
N ARG A 82 -0.24 -16.35 -18.23
CA ARG A 82 -0.85 -17.68 -18.19
C ARG A 82 -0.17 -18.60 -19.18
N GLU A 83 -0.11 -18.25 -20.47
CA GLU A 83 0.54 -19.08 -21.50
C GLU A 83 2.00 -19.40 -21.15
N ALA A 84 2.75 -18.40 -20.68
CA ALA A 84 4.14 -18.58 -20.26
C ALA A 84 4.27 -19.53 -19.05
N LEU A 85 3.38 -19.42 -18.06
CA LEU A 85 3.33 -20.33 -16.92
C LEU A 85 2.95 -21.76 -17.35
N TYR A 86 1.95 -21.93 -18.21
CA TYR A 86 1.57 -23.25 -18.75
C TYR A 86 2.70 -23.90 -19.55
N ALA A 87 3.48 -23.12 -20.29
CA ALA A 87 4.64 -23.64 -21.03
C ALA A 87 5.75 -24.20 -20.10
N MET A 88 5.85 -23.67 -18.88
CA MET A 88 6.78 -24.18 -17.86
C MET A 88 6.15 -25.21 -16.92
N TYR A 89 4.82 -25.25 -16.85
CA TYR A 89 4.06 -26.18 -16.03
C TYR A 89 4.11 -27.57 -16.66
N CYS A 90 4.94 -28.45 -16.10
CA CYS A 90 5.11 -29.84 -16.56
C CYS A 90 4.02 -30.79 -16.01
N GLY A 91 2.76 -30.35 -15.95
CA GLY A 91 1.65 -31.21 -15.57
C GLY A 91 1.07 -31.92 -16.78
N ASP A 92 1.46 -33.18 -17.02
CA ASP A 92 0.65 -34.09 -17.86
C ASP A 92 -0.68 -34.35 -17.14
N GLU A 93 -1.82 -34.38 -17.86
CA GLU A 93 -3.16 -34.66 -17.31
C GLU A 93 -3.25 -35.97 -16.49
N SER A 94 -2.27 -36.87 -16.65
CA SER A 94 -2.17 -38.16 -15.94
C SER A 94 -1.13 -38.21 -14.81
N SER A 95 -0.34 -37.16 -14.61
CA SER A 95 0.65 -37.09 -13.52
C SER A 95 0.25 -35.96 -12.58
N ASN A 96 0.23 -36.23 -11.27
CA ASN A 96 -0.10 -35.25 -10.25
C ASN A 96 0.85 -34.03 -10.18
N GLY A 97 1.82 -33.88 -11.10
CA GLY A 97 2.23 -32.64 -11.76
C GLY A 97 2.56 -31.39 -10.95
N ASP A 98 2.63 -31.51 -9.62
CA ASP A 98 2.98 -30.44 -8.71
C ASP A 98 4.47 -30.60 -8.40
N LEU A 99 5.27 -29.65 -8.87
CA LEU A 99 6.69 -29.52 -8.59
C LEU A 99 7.04 -29.74 -7.11
N LEU A 100 6.16 -29.30 -6.20
CA LEU A 100 6.35 -29.51 -4.77
C LEU A 100 6.15 -30.96 -4.34
N HIS A 101 5.33 -31.73 -5.04
CA HIS A 101 5.05 -33.12 -4.71
C HIS A 101 6.31 -33.98 -4.86
N ASP A 102 7.00 -33.86 -5.99
CA ASP A 102 8.24 -34.61 -6.26
C ASP A 102 9.35 -34.25 -5.27
N MET A 103 9.51 -32.95 -4.99
CA MET A 103 10.43 -32.47 -3.97
C MET A 103 10.09 -33.04 -2.58
N SER A 104 8.83 -32.93 -2.16
CA SER A 104 8.37 -33.42 -0.86
C SER A 104 8.58 -34.93 -0.73
N ALA A 105 8.28 -35.70 -1.78
CA ALA A 105 8.49 -37.14 -1.82
C ALA A 105 9.99 -37.49 -1.70
N ALA A 106 10.87 -36.77 -2.40
CA ALA A 106 12.31 -36.97 -2.32
C ALA A 106 12.87 -36.67 -0.91
N VAL A 107 12.45 -35.56 -0.31
CA VAL A 107 12.85 -35.16 1.06
C VAL A 107 12.33 -36.17 2.11
N VAL A 108 11.11 -36.68 1.95
CA VAL A 108 10.57 -37.74 2.80
C VAL A 108 11.37 -39.04 2.66
N GLY A 109 11.77 -39.41 1.44
CA GLY A 109 12.64 -40.56 1.19
C GLY A 109 13.98 -40.44 1.92
N VAL A 110 14.61 -39.26 1.85
CA VAL A 110 15.84 -38.96 2.60
C VAL A 110 15.62 -39.08 4.11
N HIS A 111 14.54 -38.50 4.65
CA HIS A 111 14.22 -38.61 6.08
C HIS A 111 14.11 -40.07 6.55
N GLN A 112 13.37 -40.89 5.81
CA GLN A 112 13.19 -42.30 6.13
C GLN A 112 14.51 -43.06 6.08
N SER A 113 15.34 -42.79 5.06
CA SER A 113 16.65 -43.43 4.90
C SER A 113 17.64 -43.02 6.00
N PHE A 114 17.67 -41.73 6.36
CA PHE A 114 18.53 -41.22 7.44
C PHE A 114 18.09 -41.74 8.81
N ALA A 115 16.78 -41.82 9.07
CA ALA A 115 16.25 -42.43 10.29
C ALA A 115 16.60 -43.93 10.37
N ARG A 116 16.49 -44.66 9.25
CA ARG A 116 16.89 -46.07 9.15
C ARG A 116 18.39 -46.25 9.40
N LEU A 117 19.24 -45.40 8.81
CA LEU A 117 20.68 -45.42 9.03
C LEU A 117 21.02 -45.27 10.51
N ASN A 118 20.43 -44.28 11.20
CA ASN A 118 20.67 -44.06 12.63
C ASN A 118 20.19 -45.25 13.48
N ALA A 119 18.97 -45.75 13.25
CA ALA A 119 18.43 -46.86 14.00
C ALA A 119 19.26 -48.15 13.83
N LEU A 120 19.71 -48.42 12.60
CA LEU A 120 20.60 -49.55 12.31
C LEU A 120 21.98 -49.35 12.95
N PHE A 121 22.53 -48.15 12.89
CA PHE A 121 23.83 -47.85 13.50
C PHE A 121 23.76 -48.04 15.02
N ASP A 122 22.74 -47.50 15.69
CA ASP A 122 22.55 -47.63 17.13
C ASP A 122 22.39 -49.10 17.57
N GLY A 123 21.70 -49.92 16.76
CA GLY A 123 21.45 -51.33 17.07
C GLY A 123 22.60 -52.29 16.72
N TYR A 124 23.33 -52.02 15.63
CA TYR A 124 24.23 -53.01 15.01
C TYR A 124 25.69 -52.56 14.91
N ALA A 125 26.04 -51.31 15.26
CA ALA A 125 27.44 -50.87 15.29
C ALA A 125 28.39 -51.73 16.15
N PRO A 126 27.97 -52.32 17.29
CA PRO A 126 28.85 -53.22 18.06
C PRO A 126 29.27 -54.48 17.31
N HIS A 127 28.49 -54.90 16.31
CA HIS A 127 28.70 -56.13 15.54
C HIS A 127 29.52 -55.91 14.26
N LEU A 128 29.78 -54.65 13.89
CA LEU A 128 30.69 -54.28 12.81
C LEU A 128 32.15 -54.40 13.23
N ASP A 129 33.02 -54.58 12.25
CA ASP A 129 34.46 -54.48 12.48
C ASP A 129 34.89 -53.02 12.78
N ALA A 130 36.12 -52.83 13.26
CA ALA A 130 36.60 -51.52 13.65
C ALA A 130 36.73 -50.53 12.47
N ALA A 131 36.98 -51.04 11.24
CA ALA A 131 37.17 -50.21 10.06
C ALA A 131 35.82 -49.74 9.49
N GLU A 132 34.83 -50.63 9.41
CA GLU A 132 33.46 -50.35 9.00
C GLU A 132 32.79 -49.37 9.96
N ARG A 133 32.99 -49.56 11.28
CA ARG A 133 32.48 -48.64 12.30
C ARG A 133 33.09 -47.25 12.15
N ALA A 134 34.41 -47.14 11.98
CA ALA A 134 35.08 -45.86 11.79
C ALA A 134 34.60 -45.17 10.51
N GLN A 135 34.45 -45.91 9.41
CA GLN A 135 33.98 -45.35 8.13
C GLN A 135 32.58 -44.72 8.26
N ILE A 136 31.64 -45.39 8.92
CA ILE A 136 30.28 -44.85 9.11
C ILE A 136 30.30 -43.65 10.07
N GLN A 137 31.09 -43.72 11.15
CA GLN A 137 31.24 -42.62 12.11
C GLN A 137 31.86 -41.37 11.46
N ASP A 138 32.83 -41.54 10.57
CA ASP A 138 33.49 -40.44 9.86
C ASP A 138 32.56 -39.80 8.81
N ALA A 139 31.72 -40.61 8.14
CA ALA A 139 30.75 -40.13 7.15
C ALA A 139 29.54 -39.42 7.79
N HIS A 140 29.13 -39.84 8.99
CA HIS A 140 27.90 -39.38 9.64
C HIS A 140 27.78 -37.85 9.78
N PRO A 141 28.81 -37.10 10.24
CA PRO A 141 28.72 -35.64 10.35
C PRO A 141 28.47 -34.93 9.00
N ALA A 142 29.00 -35.47 7.90
CA ALA A 142 28.76 -34.92 6.57
C ALA A 142 27.32 -35.20 6.11
N LEU A 143 26.85 -36.45 6.28
CA LEU A 143 25.47 -36.84 5.95
C LEU A 143 24.44 -36.05 6.78
N LEU A 144 24.69 -35.86 8.07
CA LEU A 144 23.83 -35.08 8.96
C LEU A 144 23.75 -33.61 8.56
N ARG A 145 24.87 -33.03 8.08
CA ARG A 145 24.91 -31.64 7.63
C ARG A 145 24.08 -31.46 6.37
N GLU A 146 24.27 -32.32 5.37
CA GLU A 146 23.50 -32.28 4.12
C GLU A 146 22.02 -32.52 4.38
N PHE A 147 21.67 -33.47 5.26
CA PHE A 147 20.30 -33.72 5.70
C PHE A 147 19.64 -32.46 6.31
N LYS A 148 20.33 -31.77 7.23
CA LYS A 148 19.82 -30.54 7.85
C LYS A 148 19.68 -29.39 6.84
N MET A 149 20.59 -29.29 5.88
CA MET A 149 20.48 -28.31 4.80
C MET A 149 19.24 -28.59 3.94
N LEU A 150 19.00 -29.84 3.55
CA LEU A 150 17.79 -30.22 2.80
C LEU A 150 16.51 -29.89 3.55
N GLN A 151 16.45 -30.11 4.87
CA GLN A 151 15.29 -29.72 5.69
C GLN A 151 15.05 -28.20 5.71
N THR A 152 16.15 -27.43 5.73
CA THR A 152 16.08 -25.96 5.73
C THR A 152 15.59 -25.46 4.37
N ASP A 153 16.11 -26.03 3.28
CA ASP A 153 15.73 -25.70 1.91
C ASP A 153 14.26 -26.06 1.63
N ASP A 154 13.81 -27.26 2.04
CA ASP A 154 12.40 -27.69 1.93
C ASP A 154 11.46 -26.72 2.68
N SER A 155 11.78 -26.38 3.92
CA SER A 155 10.97 -25.43 4.70
C SER A 155 10.91 -24.04 4.06
N ALA A 156 12.03 -23.56 3.51
CA ALA A 156 12.09 -22.27 2.83
C ALA A 156 11.26 -22.27 1.53
N ILE A 157 11.35 -23.33 0.73
CA ILE A 157 10.59 -23.50 -0.50
C ILE A 157 9.08 -23.62 -0.22
N GLN A 158 8.68 -24.38 0.80
CA GLN A 158 7.27 -24.51 1.21
C GLN A 158 6.69 -23.18 1.71
N HIS A 159 7.46 -22.42 2.47
CA HIS A 159 7.07 -21.07 2.90
C HIS A 159 6.87 -20.14 1.71
N ASP A 160 7.84 -20.10 0.80
CA ASP A 160 7.81 -19.27 -0.40
C ASP A 160 6.65 -19.66 -1.33
N PHE A 161 6.44 -20.95 -1.57
CA PHE A 161 5.28 -21.39 -2.34
C PHE A 161 3.96 -20.98 -1.70
N THR A 162 3.85 -21.05 -0.36
CA THR A 162 2.63 -20.65 0.36
C THR A 162 2.33 -19.16 0.17
N GLU A 163 3.36 -18.31 0.18
CA GLU A 163 3.22 -16.87 -0.10
C GLU A 163 2.69 -16.61 -1.51
N TRP A 164 3.19 -17.36 -2.51
CA TRP A 164 2.89 -17.13 -3.92
C TRP A 164 1.75 -17.98 -4.48
N ARG A 165 1.24 -18.96 -3.72
CA ARG A 165 0.20 -19.91 -4.13
C ARG A 165 -1.06 -19.22 -4.66
N GLY A 166 -1.46 -18.11 -4.02
CA GLY A 166 -2.60 -17.32 -4.46
C GLY A 166 -2.43 -16.80 -5.90
N CYS A 167 -1.23 -16.29 -6.22
CA CYS A 167 -0.89 -15.80 -7.55
C CYS A 167 -0.83 -16.95 -8.56
N PHE A 168 -0.18 -18.07 -8.23
CA PHE A 168 -0.12 -19.23 -9.14
C PHE A 168 -1.51 -19.79 -9.46
N ARG A 169 -2.38 -19.93 -8.46
CA ARG A 169 -3.76 -20.40 -8.64
C ARG A 169 -4.55 -19.50 -9.59
N VAL A 170 -4.27 -18.20 -9.52
CA VAL A 170 -4.91 -17.20 -10.37
C VAL A 170 -4.57 -17.35 -11.85
N PHE A 171 -3.35 -17.79 -12.19
CA PHE A 171 -2.96 -17.98 -13.59
C PHE A 171 -3.17 -19.41 -14.10
N LEU A 172 -3.03 -20.41 -13.22
CA LEU A 172 -3.08 -21.84 -13.59
C LEU A 172 -4.47 -22.48 -13.44
N GLY A 173 -5.47 -21.78 -12.89
CA GLY A 173 -6.82 -22.32 -12.73
C GLY A 173 -7.69 -22.27 -14.00
N ASP A 174 -8.55 -23.27 -14.18
CA ASP A 174 -9.36 -23.44 -15.41
C ASP A 174 -10.46 -22.39 -15.62
N GLN A 175 -10.96 -21.76 -14.56
CA GLN A 175 -12.07 -20.78 -14.61
C GLN A 175 -11.60 -19.32 -14.65
N THR A 176 -10.30 -19.08 -14.82
CA THR A 176 -9.67 -17.80 -14.45
C THR A 176 -10.02 -16.66 -15.39
N LEU A 177 -9.91 -16.83 -16.71
CA LEU A 177 -10.12 -15.73 -17.66
C LEU A 177 -11.57 -15.20 -17.69
N ASP A 178 -12.58 -16.07 -17.70
CA ASP A 178 -13.99 -15.65 -17.74
C ASP A 178 -14.41 -14.94 -16.43
N VAL A 179 -13.90 -15.43 -15.29
CA VAL A 179 -14.13 -14.79 -13.99
C VAL A 179 -13.41 -13.43 -13.94
N TYR A 180 -12.20 -13.31 -14.50
CA TYR A 180 -11.53 -12.02 -14.61
C TYR A 180 -12.26 -11.05 -15.51
N ASP A 181 -12.68 -11.47 -16.69
CA ASP A 181 -13.45 -10.62 -17.60
C ASP A 181 -14.72 -10.12 -16.91
N THR A 182 -15.42 -10.98 -16.15
CA THR A 182 -16.59 -10.59 -15.37
C THR A 182 -16.23 -9.60 -14.27
N LEU A 183 -15.16 -9.85 -13.50
CA LEU A 183 -14.73 -8.97 -12.42
C LEU A 183 -14.27 -7.60 -12.96
N LEU A 184 -13.53 -7.59 -14.07
CA LEU A 184 -13.11 -6.36 -14.78
C LEU A 184 -14.31 -5.54 -15.26
N GLN A 185 -15.35 -6.20 -15.80
CA GLN A 185 -16.58 -5.53 -16.24
C GLN A 185 -17.40 -4.96 -15.09
N THR A 186 -17.34 -5.55 -13.90
CA THR A 186 -18.06 -5.07 -12.71
C THR A 186 -17.34 -3.98 -11.92
N ARG A 187 -16.17 -3.52 -12.38
CA ARG A 187 -15.39 -2.50 -11.67
C ARG A 187 -16.13 -1.17 -11.65
N ARG A 188 -16.30 -0.64 -10.44
CA ARG A 188 -16.96 0.64 -10.14
C ARG A 188 -16.45 1.80 -10.98
N PHE A 189 -15.17 1.81 -11.31
CA PHE A 189 -14.50 2.97 -11.91
C PHE A 189 -14.46 2.98 -13.45
N SER A 190 -15.16 2.04 -14.09
CA SER A 190 -15.31 2.00 -15.55
C SER A 190 -16.16 3.15 -16.11
N ASP A 191 -17.11 3.70 -15.34
CA ASP A 191 -17.97 4.82 -15.77
C ASP A 191 -17.43 6.18 -15.28
N PRO A 192 -16.99 7.09 -16.19
CA PRO A 192 -16.56 8.44 -15.83
C PRO A 192 -17.61 9.26 -15.07
N ARG A 193 -18.91 8.94 -15.22
CA ARG A 193 -20.01 9.66 -14.57
C ARG A 193 -20.02 9.44 -13.07
N LEU A 194 -19.57 8.28 -12.60
CA LEU A 194 -19.48 7.97 -11.18
C LEU A 194 -18.44 8.86 -10.50
N PHE A 195 -17.24 8.98 -11.08
CA PHE A 195 -16.23 9.92 -10.62
C PHE A 195 -16.73 11.35 -10.61
N PHE A 196 -17.42 11.76 -11.68
CA PHE A 196 -17.97 13.12 -11.76
C PHE A 196 -18.95 13.38 -10.61
N HIS A 197 -19.88 12.46 -10.35
CA HIS A 197 -20.88 12.62 -9.28
C HIS A 197 -20.22 12.72 -7.90
N GLU A 198 -19.20 11.90 -7.62
CA GLU A 198 -18.52 11.88 -6.33
C GLU A 198 -17.59 13.08 -6.12
N LEU A 199 -16.95 13.59 -7.18
CA LEU A 199 -16.04 14.73 -7.12
C LEU A 199 -16.75 16.09 -7.18
N ALA A 200 -17.94 16.16 -7.78
CA ALA A 200 -18.62 17.44 -8.04
C ALA A 200 -18.91 18.22 -6.75
N SER A 201 -19.52 17.58 -5.75
CA SER A 201 -19.88 18.23 -4.49
C SER A 201 -18.67 18.73 -3.69
N PRO A 202 -17.62 17.91 -3.46
CA PRO A 202 -16.39 18.37 -2.81
C PRO A 202 -15.72 19.56 -3.53
N PHE A 203 -15.54 19.50 -4.86
CA PHE A 203 -14.90 20.61 -5.59
C PHE A 203 -15.75 21.87 -5.65
N GLN A 204 -17.07 21.74 -5.74
CA GLN A 204 -17.99 22.87 -5.64
C GLN A 204 -17.83 23.56 -4.28
N LEU A 205 -17.82 22.78 -3.19
CA LEU A 205 -17.64 23.30 -1.85
C LEU A 205 -16.30 24.04 -1.68
N LEU A 206 -15.19 23.49 -2.20
CA LEU A 206 -13.89 24.15 -2.18
C LEU A 206 -13.90 25.48 -2.96
N THR A 207 -14.56 25.51 -4.12
CA THR A 207 -14.69 26.72 -4.95
C THR A 207 -15.52 27.79 -4.25
N GLU A 208 -16.62 27.40 -3.60
CA GLU A 208 -17.45 28.31 -2.79
C GLU A 208 -16.65 28.89 -1.61
N TYR A 209 -15.81 28.09 -0.96
CA TYR A 209 -14.95 28.56 0.12
C TYR A 209 -13.86 29.54 -0.35
N LEU A 210 -13.20 29.27 -1.48
CA LEU A 210 -12.24 30.20 -2.09
C LEU A 210 -12.91 31.56 -2.38
N LYS A 211 -14.09 31.54 -3.01
CA LYS A 211 -14.85 32.75 -3.32
C LYS A 211 -15.23 33.51 -2.05
N LYS A 212 -15.80 32.82 -1.06
CA LYS A 212 -16.24 33.43 0.20
C LYS A 212 -15.08 34.03 0.99
N ARG A 213 -13.91 33.38 1.01
CA ARG A 213 -12.71 33.93 1.66
C ARG A 213 -12.14 35.12 0.93
N GLN A 214 -12.22 35.15 -0.41
CA GLN A 214 -11.87 36.34 -1.17
C GLN A 214 -12.75 37.53 -0.78
N GLU A 215 -14.07 37.34 -0.72
CA GLU A 215 -15.02 38.37 -0.28
C GLU A 215 -14.74 38.84 1.17
N ILE A 216 -14.41 37.91 2.08
CA ILE A 216 -14.04 38.24 3.46
C ILE A 216 -12.74 39.06 3.52
N ARG A 217 -11.72 38.70 2.73
CA ARG A 217 -10.45 39.45 2.67
C ARG A 217 -10.67 40.86 2.17
N GLU A 218 -11.39 41.03 1.07
CA GLU A 218 -11.70 42.35 0.50
C GLU A 218 -12.43 43.22 1.51
N LYS A 219 -13.47 42.67 2.16
CA LYS A 219 -14.21 43.35 3.23
C LYS A 219 -13.33 43.68 4.44
N CYS A 220 -12.40 42.80 4.81
CA CYS A 220 -11.49 43.01 5.94
C CYS A 220 -10.50 44.15 5.67
N VAL A 221 -9.94 44.20 4.46
CA VAL A 221 -9.02 45.27 4.02
C VAL A 221 -9.77 46.60 3.98
N GLU A 222 -10.94 46.67 3.35
CA GLU A 222 -11.75 47.88 3.30
C GLU A 222 -12.13 48.37 4.71
N MET A 223 -12.53 47.46 5.60
CA MET A 223 -12.85 47.79 6.99
C MET A 223 -11.62 48.33 7.74
N CYS A 224 -10.44 47.75 7.51
CA CYS A 224 -9.18 48.19 8.09
C CYS A 224 -8.81 49.62 7.65
N ASP A 225 -8.90 49.89 6.36
CA ASP A 225 -8.59 51.21 5.80
C ASP A 225 -9.55 52.29 6.32
N ASN A 226 -10.84 51.97 6.41
CA ASN A 226 -11.86 52.86 6.96
C ASN A 226 -11.64 53.13 8.46
N ASP A 227 -11.36 52.08 9.24
CA ASP A 227 -11.12 52.20 10.67
C ASP A 227 -9.83 52.99 10.94
N ILE A 228 -8.74 52.72 10.23
CA ILE A 228 -7.48 53.48 10.32
C ILE A 228 -7.73 54.96 10.00
N SER A 229 -8.42 55.25 8.90
CA SER A 229 -8.71 56.64 8.48
C SER A 229 -9.55 57.37 9.53
N SER A 230 -10.58 56.72 10.06
CA SER A 230 -11.43 57.25 11.14
C SER A 230 -10.63 57.55 12.40
N LEU A 231 -9.78 56.62 12.85
CA LEU A 231 -8.95 56.78 14.04
C LEU A 231 -7.90 57.90 13.89
N LEU A 232 -7.37 58.12 12.68
CA LEU A 232 -6.42 59.19 12.40
C LEU A 232 -7.09 60.58 12.28
N SER A 233 -8.33 60.65 11.78
CA SER A 233 -9.07 61.91 11.64
C SER A 233 -9.61 62.50 12.95
N ARG A 234 -9.58 61.72 14.04
CA ARG A 234 -10.13 62.12 15.34
C ARG A 234 -9.27 63.13 16.08
N SER A 235 -9.93 64.08 16.74
CA SER A 235 -9.30 65.00 17.69
C SER A 235 -9.03 64.29 19.03
N GLY A 236 -7.80 64.36 19.53
CA GLY A 236 -7.38 63.76 20.81
C GLY A 236 -6.71 62.39 20.68
N ASP A 237 -5.76 62.10 21.56
CA ASP A 237 -4.87 60.93 21.47
C ASP A 237 -5.42 59.65 22.12
N CYS A 238 -6.53 59.74 22.84
CA CYS A 238 -7.15 58.63 23.55
C CYS A 238 -8.50 58.25 22.92
N ILE A 239 -8.72 56.95 22.75
CA ILE A 239 -9.95 56.37 22.20
C ILE A 239 -10.68 55.62 23.33
N PRO A 240 -12.01 55.80 23.48
CA PRO A 240 -12.78 55.02 24.44
C PRO A 240 -12.65 53.52 24.20
N THR A 241 -12.35 52.75 25.25
CA THR A 241 -12.14 51.31 25.12
C THR A 241 -13.37 50.58 24.56
N ALA A 242 -14.58 51.01 24.96
CA ALA A 242 -15.82 50.40 24.48
C ALA A 242 -15.98 50.52 22.95
N GLU A 243 -15.56 51.63 22.39
CA GLU A 243 -15.60 51.85 20.94
C GLU A 243 -14.59 50.98 20.21
N LEU A 244 -13.34 50.94 20.69
CA LEU A 244 -12.31 50.06 20.13
C LEU A 244 -12.76 48.60 20.20
N ARG A 245 -13.29 48.13 21.33
CA ARG A 245 -13.81 46.76 21.47
C ARG A 245 -14.91 46.46 20.44
N SER A 246 -15.83 47.40 20.23
CA SER A 246 -16.88 47.24 19.21
C SER A 246 -16.31 47.15 17.80
N GLN A 247 -15.25 47.90 17.49
CA GLN A 247 -14.57 47.82 16.20
C GLN A 247 -13.85 46.48 16.03
N LEU A 248 -13.07 46.06 17.02
CA LEU A 248 -12.28 44.83 17.01
C LEU A 248 -13.17 43.58 16.90
N ARG A 249 -14.34 43.56 17.55
CA ARG A 249 -15.29 42.44 17.47
C ARG A 249 -15.71 42.13 16.02
N ARG A 250 -15.80 43.13 15.14
CA ARG A 250 -16.12 42.90 13.72
C ARG A 250 -15.05 42.08 13.00
N TYR A 251 -13.77 42.24 13.36
CA TYR A 251 -12.68 41.43 12.82
C TYR A 251 -12.72 40.01 13.38
N GLU A 252 -13.05 39.86 14.67
CA GLU A 252 -13.26 38.55 15.29
C GLU A 252 -14.40 37.79 14.59
N ASP A 253 -15.50 38.47 14.26
CA ASP A 253 -16.62 37.89 13.51
C ASP A 253 -16.19 37.42 12.12
N LEU A 254 -15.39 38.21 11.40
CA LEU A 254 -14.81 37.78 10.12
C LEU A 254 -13.89 36.57 10.28
N GLY A 255 -13.05 36.55 11.31
CA GLY A 255 -12.20 35.41 11.63
C GLY A 255 -13.00 34.14 11.92
N GLN A 256 -14.11 34.24 12.65
CA GLN A 256 -15.02 33.13 12.89
C GLN A 256 -15.67 32.62 11.59
N LEU A 257 -16.05 33.52 10.69
CA LEU A 257 -16.60 33.15 9.38
C LEU A 257 -15.58 32.39 8.51
N VAL A 258 -14.30 32.77 8.57
CA VAL A 258 -13.20 32.04 7.91
C VAL A 258 -13.05 30.64 8.50
N LEU A 259 -13.04 30.53 9.83
CA LEU A 259 -12.84 29.26 10.53
C LEU A 259 -14.04 28.30 10.43
N ALA A 260 -15.26 28.82 10.30
CA ALA A 260 -16.48 28.01 10.23
C ALA A 260 -16.48 27.00 9.06
N GLY A 261 -15.72 27.27 7.99
CA GLY A 261 -15.58 26.37 6.84
C GLY A 261 -14.39 25.41 6.91
N SER A 262 -13.47 25.56 7.87
CA SER A 262 -12.19 24.84 7.88
C SER A 262 -12.33 23.32 7.94
N VAL A 263 -13.14 22.81 8.88
CA VAL A 263 -13.37 21.36 9.06
C VAL A 263 -13.95 20.73 7.80
N ARG A 264 -15.00 21.34 7.23
CA ARG A 264 -15.63 20.84 6.01
C ARG A 264 -14.71 20.91 4.79
N GLN A 265 -13.87 21.93 4.70
CA GLN A 265 -12.82 21.98 3.68
C GLN A 265 -11.85 20.81 3.83
N SER A 266 -11.32 20.56 5.03
CA SER A 266 -10.41 19.44 5.28
C SER A 266 -11.08 18.09 4.95
N GLU A 267 -12.36 17.91 5.30
CA GLU A 267 -13.13 16.72 4.95
C GLU A 267 -13.32 16.56 3.44
N ALA A 268 -13.59 17.64 2.71
CA ALA A 268 -13.71 17.62 1.26
C ALA A 268 -12.38 17.26 0.59
N ILE A 269 -11.26 17.86 1.03
CA ILE A 269 -9.91 17.53 0.55
C ILE A 269 -9.63 16.05 0.76
N ARG A 270 -9.82 15.55 2.00
CA ARG A 270 -9.62 14.14 2.33
C ARG A 270 -10.50 13.21 1.49
N SER A 271 -11.75 13.59 1.23
CA SER A 271 -12.66 12.77 0.42
C SER A 271 -12.19 12.65 -1.02
N ILE A 272 -11.67 13.73 -1.60
CA ILE A 272 -11.06 13.72 -2.94
C ILE A 272 -9.81 12.84 -2.95
N GLU A 273 -8.92 13.00 -1.96
CA GLU A 273 -7.69 12.20 -1.85
C GLU A 273 -7.98 10.71 -1.72
N MET A 274 -8.92 10.32 -0.85
CA MET A 274 -9.33 8.93 -0.69
C MET A 274 -9.89 8.35 -1.99
N LEU A 275 -10.71 9.11 -2.74
CA LEU A 275 -11.24 8.66 -4.02
C LEU A 275 -10.13 8.47 -5.06
N VAL A 276 -9.14 9.36 -5.09
CA VAL A 276 -7.97 9.23 -5.98
C VAL A 276 -7.14 8.00 -5.60
N GLN A 277 -6.92 7.76 -4.31
CA GLN A 277 -6.21 6.58 -3.81
C GLN A 277 -6.95 5.29 -4.17
N ASP A 278 -8.27 5.25 -3.97
CA ASP A 278 -9.11 4.12 -4.32
C ASP A 278 -9.07 3.85 -5.84
N ALA A 279 -9.21 4.89 -6.65
CA ALA A 279 -9.10 4.79 -8.11
C ALA A 279 -7.73 4.26 -8.57
N ASN A 280 -6.64 4.74 -7.97
CA ASN A 280 -5.29 4.27 -8.29
C ASN A 280 -5.07 2.81 -7.86
N LEU A 281 -5.61 2.41 -6.71
CA LEU A 281 -5.57 1.02 -6.25
C LEU A 281 -6.31 0.13 -7.25
N HIS A 282 -7.50 0.54 -7.69
CA HIS A 282 -8.21 -0.17 -8.73
C HIS A 282 -7.39 -0.20 -10.04
N ALA A 283 -6.79 0.89 -10.49
CA ALA A 283 -5.97 0.86 -11.70
C ALA A 283 -4.61 0.13 -11.55
N SER A 284 -4.33 -0.56 -10.44
CA SER A 284 -3.07 -1.27 -10.18
C SER A 284 -3.23 -2.67 -9.56
N VAL A 285 -4.47 -3.13 -9.34
CA VAL A 285 -4.77 -4.38 -8.65
C VAL A 285 -5.82 -5.21 -9.40
N LEU A 286 -5.55 -6.50 -9.52
CA LEU A 286 -6.49 -7.54 -9.87
C LEU A 286 -7.19 -8.06 -8.61
N PHE A 287 -8.52 -8.04 -8.63
CA PHE A 287 -9.35 -8.66 -7.61
C PHE A 287 -9.72 -10.06 -8.10
N ALA A 288 -9.27 -11.10 -7.39
CA ALA A 288 -9.54 -12.50 -7.75
C ALA A 288 -10.65 -13.13 -6.87
N ALA A 289 -10.81 -12.63 -5.64
CA ALA A 289 -11.85 -12.98 -4.66
C ALA A 289 -12.06 -11.79 -3.69
N PRO A 290 -13.07 -11.80 -2.79
CA PRO A 290 -13.38 -10.65 -1.92
C PRO A 290 -12.18 -10.12 -1.12
N ASP A 291 -11.21 -10.98 -0.81
CA ASP A 291 -10.01 -10.64 -0.03
C ASP A 291 -8.68 -10.86 -0.78
N ASP A 292 -8.70 -11.48 -1.97
CA ASP A 292 -7.48 -11.75 -2.74
C ASP A 292 -7.21 -10.61 -3.72
N ARG A 293 -6.25 -9.75 -3.34
CA ARG A 293 -5.73 -8.62 -4.13
C ARG A 293 -4.35 -8.95 -4.67
N ILE A 294 -4.21 -8.98 -5.98
CA ILE A 294 -2.92 -9.19 -6.65
C ILE A 294 -2.53 -7.87 -7.31
N SER A 295 -1.43 -7.26 -6.87
CA SER A 295 -0.88 -6.09 -7.56
C SER A 295 -0.31 -6.50 -8.93
N LEU A 296 -0.32 -5.56 -9.88
CA LEU A 296 0.35 -5.76 -11.18
C LEU A 296 1.81 -6.18 -11.03
N GLU A 297 2.52 -5.55 -10.10
CA GLU A 297 3.92 -5.88 -9.79
C GLU A 297 4.06 -7.36 -9.38
N LYS A 298 3.23 -7.84 -8.45
CA LYS A 298 3.22 -9.25 -8.06
C LYS A 298 2.86 -10.16 -9.23
N MET A 299 1.93 -9.75 -10.08
CA MET A 299 1.59 -10.51 -11.29
C MET A 299 2.79 -10.67 -12.21
N HIS A 300 3.51 -9.58 -12.52
CA HIS A 300 4.70 -9.63 -13.38
C HIS A 300 5.81 -10.50 -12.78
N ASP A 301 5.97 -10.46 -11.46
CA ASP A 301 6.96 -11.26 -10.75
C ASP A 301 6.56 -12.73 -10.58
N THR A 302 5.28 -13.07 -10.72
CA THR A 302 4.77 -14.43 -10.52
C THR A 302 5.45 -15.43 -11.44
N PHE A 303 5.67 -15.09 -12.71
CA PHE A 303 6.37 -15.96 -13.66
C PHE A 303 7.81 -16.24 -13.21
N ARG A 304 8.56 -15.18 -12.90
CA ARG A 304 9.96 -15.28 -12.46
C ARG A 304 10.04 -16.15 -11.20
N ARG A 305 9.14 -15.92 -10.25
CA ARG A 305 9.14 -16.63 -8.98
C ARG A 305 8.79 -18.11 -9.15
N TYR A 306 7.88 -18.43 -10.05
CA TYR A 306 7.56 -19.82 -10.37
C TYR A 306 8.77 -20.56 -10.97
N ASP A 307 9.50 -19.94 -11.89
CA ASP A 307 10.71 -20.55 -12.46
C ASP A 307 11.83 -20.70 -11.43
N ASP A 308 12.03 -19.72 -10.55
CA ASP A 308 12.98 -19.83 -9.43
C ASP A 308 12.63 -21.00 -8.51
N LEU A 309 11.35 -21.13 -8.11
CA LEU A 309 10.85 -22.25 -7.31
C LEU A 309 11.09 -23.58 -8.01
N ARG A 310 10.82 -23.65 -9.32
CA ARG A 310 11.10 -24.82 -10.16
C ARG A 310 12.55 -25.27 -10.07
N VAL A 311 13.48 -24.34 -10.30
CA VAL A 311 14.91 -24.62 -10.23
C VAL A 311 15.33 -25.05 -8.82
N MET A 312 14.79 -24.41 -7.77
CA MET A 312 15.09 -24.78 -6.39
C MET A 312 14.60 -26.18 -6.04
N CYS A 313 13.36 -26.52 -6.39
CA CYS A 313 12.80 -27.87 -6.19
C CYS A 313 13.62 -28.94 -6.91
N SER A 314 13.98 -28.72 -8.18
CA SER A 314 14.81 -29.68 -8.93
C SER A 314 16.16 -29.91 -8.26
N ARG A 315 16.82 -28.87 -7.75
CA ARG A 315 18.08 -29.00 -7.00
C ARG A 315 17.92 -29.79 -5.71
N VAL A 316 16.81 -29.60 -4.98
CA VAL A 316 16.52 -30.37 -3.76
C VAL A 316 16.28 -31.84 -4.09
N VAL A 317 15.56 -32.14 -5.18
CA VAL A 317 15.37 -33.53 -5.66
C VAL A 317 16.71 -34.17 -6.01
N GLU A 318 17.55 -33.49 -6.79
CA GLU A 318 18.89 -34.00 -7.16
C GLU A 318 19.77 -34.26 -5.94
N ARG A 319 19.83 -33.31 -4.99
CA ARG A 319 20.59 -33.47 -3.75
C ARG A 319 20.02 -34.57 -2.86
N SER A 320 18.70 -34.75 -2.84
CA SER A 320 18.05 -35.84 -2.12
C SER A 320 18.45 -37.19 -2.69
N ALA A 321 18.48 -37.34 -4.02
CA ALA A 321 18.96 -38.55 -4.68
C ALA A 321 20.44 -38.82 -4.36
N GLN A 322 21.31 -37.80 -4.47
CA GLN A 322 22.73 -37.93 -4.12
C GLN A 322 22.94 -38.36 -2.66
N LEU A 323 22.16 -37.80 -1.73
CA LEU A 323 22.26 -38.16 -0.32
C LEU A 323 21.75 -39.58 -0.06
N LEU A 324 20.67 -40.02 -0.72
CA LEU A 324 20.21 -41.40 -0.68
C LEU A 324 21.31 -42.36 -1.17
N ASP A 325 21.93 -42.06 -2.30
CA ASP A 325 23.03 -42.85 -2.87
C ASP A 325 24.25 -42.90 -1.93
N ALA A 326 24.56 -41.79 -1.26
CA ALA A 326 25.65 -41.73 -0.28
C ALA A 326 25.35 -42.54 1.00
N MET A 327 24.08 -42.60 1.45
CA MET A 327 23.67 -43.38 2.61
C MET A 327 23.56 -44.88 2.32
N ALA A 328 23.17 -45.25 1.10
CA ALA A 328 22.93 -46.63 0.68
C ALA A 328 24.05 -47.63 1.05
N PRO A 329 25.35 -47.38 0.76
CA PRO A 329 26.41 -48.33 1.11
C PRO A 329 26.53 -48.56 2.62
N HIS A 330 26.33 -47.51 3.43
CA HIS A 330 26.39 -47.60 4.89
C HIS A 330 25.20 -48.40 5.47
N ILE A 331 24.01 -48.18 4.92
CA ILE A 331 22.81 -48.96 5.28
C ILE A 331 23.01 -50.44 4.94
N VAL A 332 23.53 -50.77 3.75
CA VAL A 332 23.80 -52.15 3.33
C VAL A 332 24.80 -52.84 4.26
N THR A 333 25.88 -52.14 4.67
CA THR A 333 26.85 -52.69 5.63
C THR A 333 26.19 -53.01 6.98
N LEU A 334 25.35 -52.11 7.49
CA LEU A 334 24.64 -52.34 8.76
C LEU A 334 23.58 -53.44 8.66
N GLU A 335 22.93 -53.59 7.51
CA GLU A 335 21.96 -54.66 7.27
C GLU A 335 22.61 -56.03 7.21
N LYS A 336 23.80 -56.13 6.61
CA LYS A 336 24.60 -57.35 6.71
C LYS A 336 24.90 -57.67 8.17
N ALA A 337 25.33 -56.69 8.97
CA ALA A 337 25.58 -56.94 10.39
C ALA A 337 24.33 -57.44 11.15
N ARG A 338 23.14 -56.93 10.79
CA ARG A 338 21.86 -57.44 11.32
C ARG A 338 21.59 -58.88 10.89
N ASP A 339 21.72 -59.19 9.60
CA ASP A 339 21.29 -60.47 9.04
C ASP A 339 22.22 -61.65 9.42
N TRP A 340 23.41 -61.35 9.97
CA TRP A 340 24.37 -62.34 10.50
C TRP A 340 24.14 -62.69 11.97
N LEU A 341 23.26 -61.96 12.67
CA LEU A 341 22.84 -62.19 14.06
C LEU A 341 21.51 -62.94 14.09
#